data_AF-A0A374ERQ1-F1
#
_entry.id   AF-A0A374ERQ1-F1
#
_cell.length_a   1.000
_cell.length_b   1.000
_cell.length_c   1.000
_cell.angle_alpha   90.00
_cell.angle_beta   90.00
_cell.angle_gamma   90.00
#
_symmetry.space_group_name_H-M   'P 1'
#
loop_
_entity.id
_entity.type
_entity.pdbx_description
1 polymer ?
#
loop_
_entity_poly.entity_id
_entity_poly.type
_entity_poly.pdbx_seq_one_letter_code
_entity_poly.pdbx_strand_id
1 'polypeptide(L)' 'MHDTPLGQVVRIRSEDNKDIIKNFDRYEKQIRSEWTAFRSQKARETFTEQDKLETARYFERLFKGMFGKAGDK' A
#
# COMPACT_ATOMS: atom_id res chain seq x y z
N MET A 1 -10.54 1.23 -24.88
CA MET A 1 -10.37 -0.24 -24.78
C MET A 1 -10.70 -0.70 -23.34
N HIS A 2 -11.90 -0.35 -22.85
CA HIS A 2 -12.39 -0.80 -21.55
C HIS A 2 -13.47 -1.89 -21.70
N ASP A 3 -13.87 -2.21 -22.92
CA ASP A 3 -15.04 -3.06 -23.19
C ASP A 3 -14.72 -4.56 -23.21
N THR A 4 -13.49 -4.94 -22.82
CA THR A 4 -13.12 -6.34 -22.65
C THR A 4 -13.11 -6.71 -21.16
N PRO A 5 -13.40 -7.97 -20.79
CA PRO A 5 -13.31 -8.42 -19.41
C PRO A 5 -11.93 -8.15 -18.78
N LEU A 6 -10.85 -8.37 -19.53
CA LEU A 6 -9.49 -8.06 -19.07
C LEU A 6 -9.26 -6.55 -18.90
N GLY A 7 -9.77 -5.73 -19.83
CA GLY A 7 -9.66 -4.28 -19.78
C GLY A 7 -10.36 -3.68 -18.55
N GLN A 8 -11.50 -4.24 -18.14
CA GLN A 8 -12.18 -3.85 -16.90
C GLN A 8 -11.35 -4.15 -15.66
N VAL A 9 -10.76 -5.36 -15.58
CA VAL A 9 -9.88 -5.73 -14.45
C VAL A 9 -8.66 -4.82 -14.39
N VAL A 10 -8.02 -4.53 -15.52
CA VAL A 10 -6.88 -3.61 -15.59
C VAL A 10 -7.30 -2.21 -15.12
N ARG A 11 -8.42 -1.68 -15.60
CA ARG A 11 -8.98 -0.38 -15.19
C ARG A 11 -9.16 -0.29 -13.68
N ILE A 12 -9.80 -1.29 -13.07
CA ILE A 12 -10.06 -1.32 -11.61
C ILE A 12 -8.74 -1.34 -10.81
N ARG A 13 -7.75 -2.12 -11.28
CA ARG A 13 -6.46 -2.29 -10.60
C ARG A 13 -5.55 -1.08 -10.72
N SER A 14 -5.62 -0.35 -11.84
CA SER A 14 -4.79 0.83 -12.12
C SER A 14 -5.42 2.14 -11.66
N GLU A 15 -6.66 2.14 -11.16
CA GLU A 15 -7.33 3.38 -10.73
C GLU A 15 -6.64 4.00 -9.51
N ASP A 16 -6.40 5.31 -9.56
CA ASP A 16 -5.75 6.08 -8.48
C ASP A 16 -6.61 7.26 -8.01
N ASN A 17 -7.64 7.64 -8.77
CA ASN A 17 -8.55 8.71 -8.37
C ASN A 17 -9.45 8.24 -7.22
N LYS A 18 -9.29 8.87 -6.06
CA LYS A 18 -10.01 8.54 -4.83
C LYS A 18 -11.52 8.67 -4.97
N ASP A 19 -12.00 9.64 -5.74
CA ASP A 19 -13.43 9.87 -5.88
C ASP A 19 -14.08 8.82 -6.79
N ILE A 20 -13.32 8.31 -7.77
CA ILE A 20 -13.74 7.15 -8.57
C ILE A 20 -13.77 5.89 -7.70
N ILE A 21 -12.70 5.63 -6.94
CA ILE A 21 -12.59 4.42 -6.08
C ILE A 21 -13.69 4.37 -5.01
N LYS A 22 -14.06 5.50 -4.42
CA LYS A 22 -15.16 5.57 -3.44
C LYS A 22 -16.48 5.06 -4.01
N ASN A 23 -16.73 5.40 -5.28
CA ASN A 23 -17.96 5.09 -6.00
C ASN A 23 -17.96 3.70 -6.64
N PHE A 24 -16.88 2.92 -6.52
CA PHE A 24 -16.86 1.53 -6.98
C PHE A 24 -17.97 0.70 -6.33
N ASP A 25 -18.52 -0.21 -7.12
CA ASP A 25 -19.46 -1.21 -6.61
C ASP A 25 -18.74 -2.27 -5.73
N ARG A 26 -19.52 -3.21 -5.18
CA ARG A 26 -18.97 -4.25 -4.31
C ARG A 26 -17.95 -5.14 -5.04
N TYR A 27 -18.20 -5.45 -6.30
CA TYR A 27 -17.37 -6.35 -7.10
C TYR A 27 -16.04 -5.68 -7.50
N GLU A 28 -16.09 -4.43 -7.95
CA GLU A 28 -14.92 -3.60 -8.24
C GLU A 28 -14.04 -3.41 -6.99
N LYS A 29 -14.66 -3.14 -5.83
CA LYS A 29 -13.96 -3.05 -4.53
C LYS A 29 -13.27 -4.36 -4.17
N GLN A 30 -13.91 -5.50 -4.40
CA GLN A 30 -13.32 -6.81 -4.15
C GLN A 30 -12.08 -7.04 -5.02
N ILE A 31 -12.18 -6.84 -6.34
CA ILE A 31 -11.05 -6.99 -7.28
C ILE A 31 -9.87 -6.12 -6.84
N ARG A 32 -10.14 -4.86 -6.47
CA ARG A 32 -9.09 -3.94 -6.01
C ARG A 32 -8.47 -4.42 -4.71
N SER A 33 -9.27 -4.82 -3.73
CA SER A 33 -8.79 -5.30 -2.43
C SER A 33 -7.90 -6.53 -2.56
N GLU A 34 -8.31 -7.51 -3.36
CA GLU A 34 -7.53 -8.72 -3.65
C GLU A 34 -6.19 -8.37 -4.32
N TRP A 35 -6.23 -7.44 -5.29
CA TRP A 35 -5.01 -6.96 -5.95
C TRP A 35 -4.05 -6.25 -4.99
N THR A 36 -4.57 -5.37 -4.13
CA THR A 36 -3.76 -4.70 -3.10
C THR A 36 -3.12 -5.71 -2.15
N ALA A 37 -3.89 -6.70 -1.68
CA ALA A 37 -3.38 -7.75 -0.80
C ALA A 37 -2.26 -8.56 -1.48
N PHE A 38 -2.46 -8.95 -2.74
CA PHE A 38 -1.45 -9.65 -3.54
C PHE A 38 -0.16 -8.83 -3.67
N ARG A 39 -0.27 -7.52 -3.98
CA ARG A 39 0.89 -6.63 -4.09
C ARG A 39 1.63 -6.48 -2.78
N SER A 40 0.92 -6.37 -1.66
CA SER A 40 1.53 -6.31 -0.33
C SER A 40 2.26 -7.61 0.01
N GLN A 41 1.68 -8.78 -0.31
CA GLN A 41 2.35 -10.06 -0.13
C GLN A 41 3.64 -10.15 -0.97
N LYS A 42 3.57 -9.78 -2.24
CA LYS A 42 4.74 -9.78 -3.13
C LYS A 42 5.84 -8.83 -2.67
N ALA A 43 5.48 -7.66 -2.16
CA ALA A 43 6.46 -6.76 -1.55
C ALA A 43 7.15 -7.42 -0.36
N ARG A 44 6.41 -8.11 0.53
CA ARG A 44 7.00 -8.82 1.69
C ARG A 44 7.96 -9.93 1.29
N GLU A 45 7.70 -10.64 0.19
CA GLU A 45 8.61 -11.66 -0.36
C GLU A 45 9.93 -11.06 -0.86
N THR A 46 9.94 -9.77 -1.22
CA THR A 46 11.14 -9.08 -1.73
C THR A 46 11.99 -8.42 -0.65
N PHE A 47 11.47 -8.29 0.58
CA PHE A 47 12.23 -7.69 1.70
C PHE A 47 13.27 -8.67 2.24
N THR A 48 14.54 -8.30 2.13
CA THR A 48 15.62 -9.02 2.81
C THR A 48 15.63 -8.71 4.31
N GLU A 49 16.32 -9.52 5.11
CA GLU A 49 16.52 -9.24 6.53
C GLU A 49 17.28 -7.92 6.76
N GLN A 50 18.18 -7.54 5.84
CA GLN A 50 18.89 -6.28 5.90
C GLN A 50 17.95 -5.09 5.71
N ASP A 51 17.03 -5.17 4.74
CA ASP A 51 16.03 -4.11 4.50
C ASP A 51 15.12 -3.89 5.72
N LYS A 52 14.76 -4.96 6.43
CA LYS A 52 13.97 -4.88 7.67
C LYS A 52 14.72 -4.14 8.77
N LEU A 53 16.02 -4.44 8.95
CA LEU A 53 16.87 -3.79 9.94
C LEU A 53 17.08 -2.30 9.64
N GLU A 54 17.31 -1.95 8.38
CA GLU A 54 17.43 -0.54 7.97
C GLU A 54 16.12 0.23 8.18
N THR A 55 15.00 -0.39 7.82
CA THR A 55 13.66 0.17 8.04
C THR A 55 13.40 0.40 9.53
N ALA A 56 13.75 -0.55 10.40
CA ALA A 56 13.62 -0.41 11.86
C ALA A 56 14.47 0.75 12.40
N ARG A 57 15.73 0.87 11.97
CA ARG A 57 16.63 1.98 12.36
C ARG A 57 16.17 3.34 11.84
N TYR A 58 15.52 3.38 10.68
CA TYR A 58 14.91 4.59 10.16
C TYR A 58 13.74 5.04 11.07
N PHE A 59 12.84 4.13 11.41
CA PHE A 59 11.72 4.43 12.30
C PHE A 59 12.18 4.83 13.71
N GLU A 60 13.18 4.17 14.28
CA GLU A 60 13.76 4.53 15.59
C GLU A 60 14.24 5.98 15.61
N ARG A 61 14.97 6.42 14.57
CA ARG A 61 15.43 7.81 14.42
C ARG A 61 14.28 8.80 14.30
N LEU A 62 13.25 8.44 13.52
CA LEU A 62 12.04 9.24 13.35
C LEU A 62 11.31 9.45 14.68
N PHE A 63 11.03 8.37 15.41
CA PHE A 63 10.37 8.42 16.72
C PHE A 63 11.21 9.17 17.75
N LYS A 64 12.53 8.96 17.78
CA LYS A 64 13.43 9.73 18.65
C LYS A 64 13.42 11.22 18.31
N GLY A 65 13.36 11.59 17.04
CA GLY A 65 13.24 12.99 16.61
C GLY A 65 11.91 13.64 17.01
N MET A 66 10.81 12.88 16.98
CA MET A 66 9.48 13.38 17.32
C MET A 66 9.21 13.42 18.84
N PHE A 67 9.67 12.43 19.59
CA PHE A 67 9.30 12.24 21.00
C PHE A 67 10.47 12.30 21.97
N GLY A 68 11.72 12.17 21.51
CA GLY A 68 12.90 12.17 22.37
C GLY A 68 13.22 13.53 22.99
N LYS A 69 12.74 14.65 22.42
CA LYS A 69 12.88 15.99 23.01
C LYS A 69 11.81 16.32 24.07
N ALA A 70 10.78 15.49 24.22
CA ALA A 70 9.70 15.73 25.18
C ALA A 70 10.03 15.21 26.59
N GLY A 71 11.02 14.32 26.74
CA GLY A 71 11.40 13.72 28.02
C GLY A 71 12.66 14.30 28.69
N ASP A 72 13.24 15.37 28.14
CA ASP A 72 14.50 15.98 28.61
C ASP A 72 14.27 17.29 29.40
N LYS A 73 13.13 17.39 30.09
CA LYS A 73 12.75 18.50 30.98
C LYS A 73 12.47 18.02 32.38
#